data_AF-A0A7T5UKV2-F1
#
_entry.id   AF-A0A7T5UKV2-F1
#
_cell.length_a   1.000
_cell.length_b   1.000
_cell.length_c   1.000
_cell.angle_alpha   90.00
_cell.angle_beta   90.00
_cell.angle_gamma   90.00
#
_symmetry.space_group_name_H-M   'P 1'
#
loop_
_entity.id
_entity.type
_entity.pdbx_description
1 polymer ?
#
loop_
_entity_poly.entity_id
_entity_poly.type
_entity_poly.pdbx_seq_one_letter_code
_entity_poly.pdbx_strand_id
1 'polypeptide(L)'
;MFTIKEEPEDFLVEEVIDLNLSNGKYIYFYLEKRNYNTVKAIEVLAKILNIPFKNFGFAGNKDKKAITKQVVSVYGANEEKIKSISLNDIKVEVIGRGDKPISLGDLKGNRFEIVVKNGGLREKRDFFINYFGEQRFGKNCDNHLIGKALLKRDFNSICEKLGIEEKNVNGLKKYGIKKIKFYLHSYQSYLFNELLKERIKECEHFESVYCLGEYLFLNKKIKNFKLPLPNFDVEIYDSLLEGDGLTKEAFIFREMPELVSDTVERDVIIDIKDLKIESSKDYYLCKFYLPKGSYATVFLKSLFV
;
A
#
# COMPACT_ATOMS: atom_id res chain seq x y z
N MET A 1 -7.40 19.68 -10.57
CA MET A 1 -6.94 18.65 -9.63
C MET A 1 -8.15 18.21 -8.83
N PHE A 2 -8.65 17.03 -9.14
CA PHE A 2 -9.77 16.43 -8.43
C PHE A 2 -9.48 16.20 -6.94
N THR A 3 -10.53 16.12 -6.14
CA THR A 3 -10.47 15.79 -4.72
C THR A 3 -11.13 14.45 -4.44
N ILE A 4 -10.58 13.73 -3.47
CA ILE A 4 -11.10 12.47 -2.92
C ILE A 4 -10.92 12.51 -1.40
N LYS A 5 -11.63 11.64 -0.67
CA LYS A 5 -11.52 11.54 0.80
C LYS A 5 -11.78 12.88 1.48
N GLU A 6 -12.77 13.67 1.05
CA GLU A 6 -13.19 14.86 1.81
C GLU A 6 -13.86 14.42 3.11
N GLU A 7 -14.83 13.51 2.99
CA GLU A 7 -15.41 12.77 4.10
C GLU A 7 -15.00 11.28 4.08
N PRO A 8 -15.04 10.54 5.21
CA PRO A 8 -14.81 9.10 5.22
C PRO A 8 -15.74 8.31 4.27
N GLU A 9 -16.98 8.77 4.13
CA GLU A 9 -18.02 8.24 3.24
C GLU A 9 -17.67 8.40 1.75
N ASP A 10 -16.75 9.30 1.40
CA ASP A 10 -16.30 9.48 0.02
C ASP A 10 -15.30 8.39 -0.41
N PHE A 11 -14.87 7.53 0.51
CA PHE A 11 -13.84 6.53 0.25
C PHE A 11 -14.09 5.23 1.01
N LEU A 12 -14.81 4.33 0.34
CA LEU A 12 -15.14 3.00 0.82
C LEU A 12 -14.14 1.99 0.27
N VAL A 13 -13.60 1.15 1.16
CA VAL A 13 -12.68 0.07 0.80
C VAL A 13 -13.11 -1.23 1.44
N GLU A 14 -13.38 -2.24 0.64
CA GLU A 14 -13.66 -3.59 1.11
C GLU A 14 -12.54 -4.54 0.68
N GLU A 15 -11.91 -5.20 1.65
CA GLU A 15 -10.87 -6.19 1.40
C GLU A 15 -11.48 -7.48 0.84
N VAL A 16 -10.83 -8.03 -0.19
CA VAL A 16 -11.18 -9.33 -0.76
C VAL A 16 -10.11 -10.34 -0.38
N ILE A 17 -10.50 -11.41 0.30
CA ILE A 17 -9.63 -12.49 0.76
C ILE A 17 -10.33 -13.84 0.55
N ASP A 18 -9.55 -14.86 0.19
CA ASP A 18 -10.04 -16.24 0.13
C ASP A 18 -9.89 -16.87 1.52
N LEU A 19 -10.99 -17.07 2.22
CA LEU A 19 -10.98 -17.70 3.54
C LEU A 19 -11.25 -19.20 3.43
N ASN A 20 -10.37 -19.99 4.05
CA ASN A 20 -10.62 -21.40 4.29
C ASN A 20 -11.25 -21.56 5.68
N LEU A 21 -12.58 -21.71 5.71
CA LEU A 21 -13.33 -21.91 6.95
C LEU A 21 -13.22 -23.37 7.42
N SER A 22 -13.05 -23.55 8.73
CA SER A 22 -12.96 -24.85 9.41
C SER A 22 -13.35 -24.72 10.88
N ASN A 23 -13.25 -25.81 11.66
CA ASN A 23 -13.47 -25.80 13.10
C ASN A 23 -12.21 -25.40 13.90
N GLY A 24 -11.30 -24.66 13.29
CA GLY A 24 -10.03 -24.27 13.87
C GLY A 24 -10.13 -23.25 15.01
N LYS A 25 -8.97 -22.92 15.61
CA LYS A 25 -8.89 -22.12 16.85
C LYS A 25 -8.97 -20.60 16.62
N TYR A 26 -8.90 -20.14 15.37
CA TYR A 26 -8.99 -18.72 15.04
C TYR A 26 -10.43 -18.38 14.68
N ILE A 27 -10.94 -17.28 15.24
CA ILE A 27 -12.21 -16.70 14.80
C ILE A 27 -11.88 -15.66 13.74
N TYR A 28 -12.56 -15.74 12.59
CA TYR A 28 -12.52 -14.72 11.55
C TYR A 28 -13.76 -13.84 11.66
N PHE A 29 -13.55 -12.53 11.53
CA PHE A 29 -14.61 -11.54 11.52
C PHE A 29 -14.27 -10.39 10.58
N TYR A 30 -15.29 -9.77 10.00
CA TYR A 30 -15.12 -8.49 9.35
C TYR A 30 -14.98 -7.40 10.41
N LEU A 31 -13.98 -6.54 10.22
CA LEU A 31 -13.80 -5.29 10.91
C LEU A 31 -14.15 -4.15 9.95
N GLU A 32 -15.29 -3.52 10.15
CA GLU A 32 -15.63 -2.24 9.52
C GLU A 32 -15.23 -1.11 10.45
N LYS A 33 -14.47 -0.14 9.94
CA LYS A 33 -14.02 1.01 10.72
C LYS A 33 -14.22 2.32 9.96
N ARG A 34 -14.54 3.38 10.68
CA ARG A 34 -14.67 4.75 10.17
C ARG A 34 -13.65 5.68 10.83
N ASN A 35 -12.85 6.41 10.06
CA ASN A 35 -11.85 7.37 10.59
C ASN A 35 -10.80 6.77 11.56
N TYR A 36 -10.57 5.45 11.51
CA TYR A 36 -9.62 4.72 12.36
C TYR A 36 -8.45 4.15 11.55
N ASN A 37 -7.25 4.12 12.14
CA ASN A 37 -6.17 3.26 11.63
C ASN A 37 -6.47 1.80 12.00
N THR A 38 -6.00 0.85 11.18
CA THR A 38 -6.20 -0.60 11.42
C THR A 38 -5.65 -1.03 12.78
N VAL A 39 -4.39 -0.69 13.07
CA VAL A 39 -3.74 -1.02 14.36
C VAL A 39 -4.52 -0.45 15.54
N LYS A 40 -4.93 0.82 15.48
CA LYS A 40 -5.71 1.47 16.54
C LYS A 40 -7.07 0.80 16.78
N ALA A 41 -7.78 0.42 15.72
CA ALA A 41 -9.05 -0.29 15.85
C ALA A 41 -8.84 -1.65 16.52
N ILE A 42 -7.81 -2.40 16.12
CA ILE A 42 -7.48 -3.69 16.74
C ILE A 42 -7.03 -3.52 18.19
N GLU A 43 -6.28 -2.47 18.55
CA GLU A 43 -5.93 -2.16 19.95
C GLU A 43 -7.17 -1.93 20.82
N VAL A 44 -8.21 -1.26 20.29
CA VAL A 44 -9.49 -1.08 20.99
C VAL A 44 -10.17 -2.43 21.20
N LEU A 45 -10.27 -3.25 20.15
CA LEU A 45 -10.86 -4.59 20.24
C LEU A 45 -10.09 -5.50 21.21
N ALA A 46 -8.77 -5.46 21.19
CA ALA A 46 -7.88 -6.21 22.07
C ALA A 46 -8.18 -5.92 23.55
N LYS A 47 -8.37 -4.64 23.89
CA LYS A 47 -8.73 -4.21 25.25
C LYS A 47 -10.12 -4.71 25.65
N ILE A 48 -11.14 -4.53 24.80
CA ILE A 48 -12.51 -4.98 25.09
C ILE A 48 -12.55 -6.50 25.27
N LEU A 49 -11.88 -7.24 24.39
CA LEU A 49 -11.84 -8.70 24.42
C LEU A 49 -10.94 -9.25 25.54
N ASN A 50 -10.05 -8.43 26.11
CA ASN A 50 -8.96 -8.84 27.00
C ASN A 50 -8.03 -9.89 26.35
N ILE A 51 -7.68 -9.65 25.08
CA ILE A 51 -6.82 -10.52 24.27
C ILE A 51 -5.58 -9.73 23.84
N PRO A 52 -4.36 -10.27 23.97
CA PRO A 52 -3.16 -9.59 23.52
C PRO A 52 -3.20 -9.24 22.02
N PHE A 53 -2.73 -8.05 21.63
CA PHE A 53 -2.69 -7.59 20.23
C PHE A 53 -2.02 -8.61 19.29
N LYS A 54 -0.97 -9.29 19.75
CA LYS A 54 -0.23 -10.32 18.99
C LYS A 54 -1.08 -11.53 18.56
N ASN A 55 -2.25 -11.73 19.18
CA ASN A 55 -3.17 -12.80 18.82
C ASN A 55 -4.11 -12.41 17.67
N PHE A 56 -4.08 -11.15 17.25
CA PHE A 56 -4.83 -10.66 16.09
C PHE A 56 -3.97 -10.73 14.84
N GLY A 57 -4.59 -11.14 13.73
CA GLY A 57 -3.99 -11.22 12.41
C GLY A 57 -4.84 -10.46 11.39
N PHE A 58 -4.19 -9.77 10.45
CA PHE A 58 -4.83 -8.99 9.40
C PHE A 58 -3.89 -8.87 8.18
N ALA A 59 -4.46 -8.75 6.98
CA ALA A 59 -3.70 -8.86 5.75
C ALA A 59 -2.96 -7.58 5.33
N GLY A 60 -3.37 -6.43 5.85
CA GLY A 60 -2.69 -5.17 5.64
C GLY A 60 -3.39 -4.01 6.34
N ASN A 61 -2.68 -2.88 6.44
CA ASN A 61 -3.27 -1.66 6.97
C ASN A 61 -4.20 -1.02 5.94
N LYS A 62 -5.33 -0.47 6.40
CA LYS A 62 -6.23 0.38 5.62
C LYS A 62 -6.17 1.83 6.05
N ASP A 63 -6.49 2.72 5.12
CA ASP A 63 -6.52 4.17 5.31
C ASP A 63 -7.32 4.60 6.54
N LYS A 64 -6.85 5.63 7.24
CA LYS A 64 -7.59 6.24 8.36
C LYS A 64 -8.85 6.95 7.87
N LYS A 65 -8.70 7.92 6.96
CA LYS A 65 -9.77 8.78 6.45
C LYS A 65 -10.55 8.06 5.34
N ALA A 66 -11.33 7.07 5.76
CA ALA A 66 -12.12 6.18 4.91
C ALA A 66 -13.11 5.38 5.78
N ILE A 67 -14.13 4.79 5.14
CA ILE A 67 -14.85 3.64 5.67
C ILE A 67 -14.21 2.38 5.08
N THR A 68 -13.72 1.48 5.94
CA THR A 68 -13.00 0.30 5.45
C THR A 68 -13.50 -0.96 6.12
N LYS A 69 -13.83 -1.98 5.34
CA LYS A 69 -14.21 -3.33 5.79
C LYS A 69 -13.08 -4.30 5.44
N GLN A 70 -12.50 -4.96 6.42
CA GLN A 70 -11.41 -5.93 6.22
C GLN A 70 -11.59 -7.16 7.08
N VAL A 71 -10.92 -8.26 6.75
CA VAL A 71 -11.01 -9.48 7.56
C VAL A 71 -9.90 -9.50 8.60
N VAL A 72 -10.27 -9.84 9.83
CA VAL A 72 -9.37 -10.00 10.96
C VAL A 72 -9.55 -11.41 11.52
N SER A 73 -8.43 -12.05 11.87
CA SER A 73 -8.43 -13.28 12.65
C SER A 73 -8.03 -13.00 14.09
N VAL A 74 -8.61 -13.70 15.06
CA VAL A 74 -8.19 -13.64 16.46
C VAL A 74 -8.10 -15.03 17.09
N TYR A 75 -7.01 -15.28 17.81
CA TYR A 75 -6.82 -16.50 18.59
C TYR A 75 -7.27 -16.33 20.05
N GLY A 76 -8.06 -17.28 20.54
CA GLY A 76 -8.44 -17.38 21.95
C GLY A 76 -9.55 -16.42 22.40
N ALA A 77 -10.23 -15.75 21.48
CA ALA A 77 -11.40 -14.92 21.80
C ALA A 77 -12.67 -15.76 21.96
N ASN A 78 -13.62 -15.26 22.75
CA ASN A 78 -14.98 -15.78 22.81
C ASN A 78 -15.82 -15.14 21.69
N GLU A 79 -16.47 -15.96 20.88
CA GLU A 79 -17.25 -15.50 19.71
C GLU A 79 -18.45 -14.63 20.09
N GLU A 80 -19.20 -15.00 21.12
CA GLU A 80 -20.36 -14.23 21.61
C GLU A 80 -19.92 -12.86 22.12
N LYS A 81 -18.75 -12.81 22.77
CA LYS A 81 -18.15 -11.52 23.17
C LYS A 81 -17.82 -10.65 21.96
N ILE A 82 -17.34 -11.22 20.84
CA ILE A 82 -17.13 -10.45 19.60
C ILE A 82 -18.46 -9.93 19.05
N LYS A 83 -19.48 -10.79 18.95
CA LYS A 83 -20.81 -10.41 18.44
C LYS A 83 -21.48 -9.30 19.27
N SER A 84 -21.19 -9.23 20.57
CA SER A 84 -21.70 -8.19 21.46
C SER A 84 -21.04 -6.81 21.31
N ILE A 85 -19.93 -6.69 20.57
CA ILE A 85 -19.23 -5.41 20.42
C ILE A 85 -20.06 -4.47 19.56
N SER A 86 -20.49 -3.38 20.17
CA SER A 86 -21.14 -2.27 19.50
C SER A 86 -20.40 -0.98 19.84
N LEU A 87 -19.80 -0.35 18.83
CA LEU A 87 -19.10 0.93 18.93
C LEU A 87 -19.55 1.82 17.78
N ASN A 88 -19.50 3.14 17.96
CA ASN A 88 -19.99 4.09 16.94
C ASN A 88 -19.23 3.96 15.60
N ASP A 89 -17.89 3.94 15.65
CA ASP A 89 -17.03 3.97 14.46
C ASP A 89 -16.35 2.62 14.14
N ILE A 90 -16.69 1.56 14.88
CA ILE A 90 -16.14 0.21 14.70
C ILE A 90 -17.29 -0.78 14.77
N LYS A 91 -17.48 -1.55 13.71
CA LYS A 91 -18.41 -2.68 13.68
C LYS A 91 -17.65 -3.97 13.43
N VAL A 92 -18.13 -5.03 14.06
CA VAL A 92 -17.60 -6.38 13.87
C VAL A 92 -18.70 -7.33 13.46
N GLU A 93 -18.41 -8.21 12.51
CA GLU A 93 -19.34 -9.21 11.99
C GLU A 93 -18.59 -10.55 11.91
N VAL A 94 -18.97 -11.52 12.74
CA VAL A 94 -18.32 -12.84 12.76
C VAL A 94 -18.61 -13.58 11.45
N ILE A 95 -17.57 -14.10 10.82
CA ILE A 95 -17.65 -14.89 9.58
C ILE A 95 -17.66 -16.39 9.92
N GLY A 96 -16.77 -16.81 10.82
CA GLY A 96 -16.60 -18.22 11.16
C GLY A 96 -15.26 -18.50 11.82
N ARG A 97 -14.79 -19.74 11.72
CA ARG A 97 -13.50 -20.19 12.28
C ARG A 97 -12.56 -20.70 11.20
N GLY A 98 -11.28 -20.80 11.55
CA GLY A 98 -10.26 -21.40 10.70
C GLY A 98 -9.00 -21.81 11.47
N ASP A 99 -8.13 -22.57 10.82
CA ASP A 99 -6.93 -23.15 11.45
C ASP A 99 -5.70 -22.24 11.45
N LYS A 100 -5.71 -21.18 10.63
CA LYS A 100 -4.55 -20.30 10.42
C LYS A 100 -4.88 -18.85 10.78
N PRO A 101 -3.91 -18.06 11.27
CA PRO A 101 -4.10 -16.62 11.36
C PRO A 101 -4.09 -15.98 9.96
N ILE A 102 -4.80 -14.88 9.80
CA ILE A 102 -4.62 -13.98 8.66
C ILE A 102 -3.29 -13.25 8.84
N SER A 103 -2.45 -13.32 7.81
CA SER A 103 -1.10 -12.78 7.78
C SER A 103 -0.96 -11.68 6.73
N LEU A 104 0.06 -10.83 6.90
CA LEU A 104 0.33 -9.75 5.95
C LEU A 104 0.48 -10.28 4.52
N GLY A 105 -0.30 -9.74 3.60
CA GLY A 105 -0.30 -10.12 2.19
C GLY A 105 -1.32 -11.20 1.80
N ASP A 106 -2.11 -11.74 2.74
CA ASP A 106 -3.10 -12.81 2.44
C ASP A 106 -4.28 -12.33 1.57
N LEU A 107 -4.53 -11.02 1.50
CA LEU A 107 -5.57 -10.47 0.63
C LEU A 107 -5.28 -10.75 -0.85
N LYS A 108 -6.35 -10.80 -1.64
CA LYS A 108 -6.28 -10.77 -3.11
C LYS A 108 -6.22 -9.35 -3.65
N GLY A 109 -6.97 -8.45 -3.03
CA GLY A 109 -7.14 -7.08 -3.48
C GLY A 109 -8.21 -6.37 -2.69
N ASN A 110 -8.70 -5.25 -3.23
CA ASN A 110 -9.73 -4.45 -2.58
C ASN A 110 -10.76 -3.99 -3.61
N ARG A 111 -12.03 -3.99 -3.21
CA ARG A 111 -13.12 -3.29 -3.88
C ARG A 111 -13.16 -1.87 -3.36
N PHE A 112 -13.27 -0.93 -4.28
CA PHE A 112 -13.32 0.50 -4.00
C PHE A 112 -14.65 1.06 -4.45
N GLU A 113 -15.18 1.95 -3.63
CA GLU A 113 -16.26 2.86 -3.99
C GLU A 113 -15.82 4.26 -3.55
N ILE A 114 -15.52 5.12 -4.53
CA ILE A 114 -14.85 6.41 -4.30
C ILE A 114 -15.64 7.52 -4.97
N VAL A 115 -15.92 8.56 -4.20
CA VAL A 115 -16.47 9.82 -4.69
C VAL A 115 -15.31 10.72 -5.12
N VAL A 116 -15.35 11.16 -6.37
CA VAL A 116 -14.39 12.09 -6.98
C VAL A 116 -15.09 13.42 -7.26
N LYS A 117 -14.60 14.49 -6.67
CA LYS A 117 -15.14 15.86 -6.81
C LYS A 117 -14.14 16.78 -7.50
N ASN A 118 -14.59 17.94 -7.96
CA ASN A 118 -13.73 19.02 -8.48
C ASN A 118 -12.79 18.59 -9.63
N GLY A 119 -13.21 17.61 -10.44
CA GLY A 119 -12.41 17.05 -11.51
C GLY A 119 -13.21 16.71 -12.75
N GLY A 120 -12.52 16.65 -13.88
CA GLY A 120 -13.10 16.24 -15.16
C GLY A 120 -12.68 14.80 -15.48
N LEU A 121 -13.64 13.95 -15.86
CA LEU A 121 -13.30 12.64 -16.44
C LEU A 121 -12.66 12.87 -17.81
N ARG A 122 -11.37 12.51 -17.97
CA ARG A 122 -10.65 12.62 -19.24
C ARG A 122 -11.22 11.62 -20.25
N GLU A 123 -11.13 10.34 -19.90
CA GLU A 123 -11.56 9.21 -20.72
C GLU A 123 -11.75 8.01 -19.80
N LYS A 124 -12.78 7.20 -20.06
CA LYS A 124 -12.97 5.94 -19.33
C LYS A 124 -11.93 4.92 -19.81
N ARG A 125 -11.11 4.40 -18.87
CA ARG A 125 -10.10 3.36 -19.14
C ARG A 125 -10.27 2.21 -18.17
N ASP A 126 -10.13 0.98 -18.69
CA ASP A 126 -10.22 -0.26 -17.94
C ASP A 126 -8.84 -0.86 -17.61
N PHE A 127 -7.78 -0.05 -17.73
CA PHE A 127 -6.42 -0.41 -17.35
C PHE A 127 -5.66 0.83 -16.87
N PHE A 128 -4.53 0.62 -16.19
CA PHE A 128 -3.58 1.69 -15.87
C PHE A 128 -2.18 1.14 -15.64
N ILE A 129 -1.19 2.03 -15.68
CA ILE A 129 0.20 1.75 -15.32
C ILE A 129 0.31 1.68 -13.80
N ASN A 130 0.83 0.55 -13.30
CA ASN A 130 0.84 0.18 -11.89
C ASN A 130 1.97 0.85 -11.09
N TYR A 131 2.09 2.17 -11.21
CA TYR A 131 3.03 2.95 -10.42
C TYR A 131 2.80 2.76 -8.91
N PHE A 132 3.85 2.93 -8.13
CA PHE A 132 3.72 3.13 -6.69
C PHE A 132 3.16 4.52 -6.42
N GLY A 133 2.03 4.58 -5.70
CA GLY A 133 1.35 5.82 -5.38
C GLY A 133 2.06 6.66 -4.31
N GLU A 134 1.68 7.94 -4.20
CA GLU A 134 2.27 8.94 -3.29
C GLU A 134 2.38 8.47 -1.83
N GLN A 135 1.40 7.69 -1.35
CA GLN A 135 1.42 7.12 0.00
C GLN A 135 2.65 6.24 0.29
N ARG A 136 3.29 5.65 -0.74
CA ARG A 136 4.54 4.88 -0.62
C ARG A 136 5.72 5.76 -0.24
N PHE A 137 5.69 7.04 -0.59
CA PHE A 137 6.77 8.00 -0.40
C PHE A 137 6.61 8.83 0.88
N GLY A 138 5.54 8.60 1.65
CA GLY A 138 5.29 9.26 2.92
C GLY A 138 4.61 10.62 2.76
N LYS A 139 4.26 11.26 3.89
CA LYS A 139 3.51 12.52 3.89
C LYS A 139 4.28 13.67 3.20
N ASN A 140 5.60 13.69 3.36
CA ASN A 140 6.48 14.70 2.78
C ASN A 140 7.08 14.25 1.44
N CYS A 141 6.67 13.08 0.93
CA CYS A 141 7.20 12.45 -0.27
C CYS A 141 8.74 12.28 -0.30
N ASP A 142 9.37 12.06 0.85
CA ASP A 142 10.83 12.01 0.99
C ASP A 142 11.35 10.68 1.55
N ASN A 143 10.49 9.68 1.74
CA ASN A 143 10.90 8.36 2.24
C ASN A 143 11.92 7.68 1.31
N HIS A 144 11.80 7.89 0.00
CA HIS A 144 12.73 7.35 -0.99
C HIS A 144 14.14 7.94 -0.82
N LEU A 145 14.27 9.19 -0.37
CA LEU A 145 15.56 9.82 -0.08
C LEU A 145 16.25 9.16 1.12
N ILE A 146 15.47 8.76 2.13
CA ILE A 146 15.99 7.99 3.27
C ILE A 146 16.45 6.60 2.81
N GLY A 147 15.69 5.94 1.92
CA GLY A 147 16.10 4.67 1.31
C GLY A 147 17.37 4.77 0.47
N LYS A 148 17.52 5.86 -0.30
CA LYS A 148 18.75 6.17 -1.04
C LYS A 148 19.94 6.36 -0.12
N ALA A 149 19.79 7.17 0.94
CA ALA A 149 20.83 7.38 1.94
C ALA A 149 21.23 6.07 2.64
N LEU A 150 20.27 5.17 2.86
CA LEU A 150 20.52 3.85 3.45
C LEU A 150 21.43 2.99 2.56
N LEU A 151 21.20 2.99 1.24
CA LEU A 151 22.08 2.30 0.29
C LEU A 151 23.48 2.94 0.24
N LYS A 152 23.57 4.27 0.41
CA LYS A 152 24.85 4.99 0.54
C LYS A 152 25.56 4.79 1.88
N ARG A 153 24.95 4.06 2.83
CA ARG A 153 25.45 3.88 4.22
C ARG A 153 25.62 5.20 4.97
N ASP A 154 24.87 6.25 4.59
CA ASP A 154 24.85 7.53 5.28
C ASP A 154 23.93 7.46 6.52
N PHE A 155 24.32 6.61 7.47
CA PHE A 155 23.51 6.35 8.67
C PHE A 155 23.37 7.59 9.56
N ASN A 156 24.37 8.48 9.55
CA ASN A 156 24.36 9.69 10.36
C ASN A 156 23.23 10.64 9.91
N SER A 157 23.16 10.96 8.61
CA SER A 157 22.12 11.82 8.04
C SER A 157 20.72 11.23 8.25
N ILE A 158 20.57 9.91 8.09
CA ILE A 158 19.30 9.22 8.32
C ILE A 158 18.87 9.38 9.78
N CYS A 159 19.77 9.11 10.73
CA CYS A 159 19.44 9.24 12.15
C CYS A 159 19.06 10.68 12.52
N GLU A 160 19.78 11.67 12.01
CA GLU A 160 19.43 13.07 12.21
C GLU A 160 18.04 13.41 11.67
N LYS A 161 17.75 13.01 10.43
CA LYS A 161 16.44 13.22 9.80
C LYS A 161 15.29 12.52 10.54
N LEU A 162 15.57 11.37 11.16
CA LEU A 162 14.59 10.60 11.93
C LEU A 162 14.53 10.99 13.42
N GLY A 163 15.35 11.94 13.88
CA GLY A 163 15.41 12.34 15.29
C GLY A 163 15.93 11.23 16.21
N ILE A 164 16.81 10.37 15.70
CA ILE A 164 17.44 9.29 16.47
C ILE A 164 18.69 9.84 17.16
N GLU A 165 18.75 9.73 18.49
CA GLU A 165 19.87 10.24 19.31
C GLU A 165 21.21 9.62 18.92
N GLU A 166 21.24 8.29 18.76
CA GLU A 166 22.44 7.55 18.36
C GLU A 166 22.63 7.62 16.83
N LYS A 167 23.45 8.56 16.35
CA LYS A 167 23.64 8.87 14.92
C LYS A 167 24.55 7.88 14.16
N ASN A 168 24.29 6.57 14.32
CA ASN A 168 25.04 5.48 13.68
C ASN A 168 24.14 4.28 13.35
N VAL A 169 24.72 3.20 12.81
CA VAL A 169 23.99 1.96 12.45
C VAL A 169 23.25 1.31 13.62
N ASN A 170 23.77 1.39 14.85
CA ASN A 170 23.12 0.80 16.03
C ASN A 170 21.86 1.58 16.41
N GLY A 171 21.88 2.92 16.26
CA GLY A 171 20.69 3.75 16.45
C GLY A 171 19.58 3.39 15.48
N LEU A 172 19.92 3.13 14.21
CA LEU A 172 18.97 2.60 13.22
C LEU A 172 18.42 1.23 13.63
N LYS A 173 19.29 0.27 14.00
CA LYS A 173 18.83 -1.05 14.46
C LYS A 173 17.82 -0.94 15.61
N LYS A 174 18.06 -0.06 16.58
CA LYS A 174 17.15 0.24 17.69
C LYS A 174 15.83 0.89 17.24
N TYR A 175 15.87 1.75 16.21
CA TYR A 175 14.68 2.38 15.63
C TYR A 175 13.70 1.36 15.03
N GLY A 176 14.24 0.27 14.48
CA GLY A 176 13.51 -0.94 14.14
C GLY A 176 13.60 -1.31 12.66
N ILE A 177 14.05 -2.54 12.40
CA ILE A 177 14.34 -3.06 11.07
C ILE A 177 13.17 -2.98 10.09
N LYS A 178 11.93 -3.22 10.56
CA LYS A 178 10.72 -3.14 9.72
C LYS A 178 10.46 -1.73 9.20
N LYS A 179 10.75 -0.70 10.01
CA LYS A 179 10.61 0.70 9.60
C LYS A 179 11.71 1.08 8.60
N ILE A 180 12.94 0.62 8.83
CA ILE A 180 14.06 0.86 7.92
C ILE A 180 13.82 0.21 6.56
N LYS A 181 13.36 -1.04 6.56
CA LYS A 181 13.00 -1.79 5.35
C LYS A 181 11.92 -1.07 4.54
N PHE A 182 11.00 -0.36 5.19
CA PHE A 182 10.01 0.46 4.50
C PHE A 182 10.64 1.63 3.72
N TYR A 183 11.67 2.30 4.24
CA TYR A 183 12.42 3.34 3.50
C TYR A 183 13.18 2.75 2.32
N LEU A 184 13.83 1.59 2.50
CA LEU A 184 14.48 0.87 1.40
C LEU A 184 13.49 0.54 0.27
N HIS A 185 12.34 -0.04 0.62
CA HIS A 185 11.27 -0.34 -0.33
C HIS A 185 10.72 0.91 -1.01
N SER A 186 10.70 2.06 -0.31
CA SER A 186 10.29 3.34 -0.91
C SER A 186 11.25 3.78 -2.02
N TYR A 187 12.56 3.57 -1.85
CA TYR A 187 13.54 3.85 -2.92
C TYR A 187 13.47 2.84 -4.07
N GLN A 188 13.27 1.56 -3.79
CA GLN A 188 12.99 0.56 -4.85
C GLN A 188 11.75 0.93 -5.67
N SER A 189 10.69 1.40 -5.00
CA SER A 189 9.48 1.91 -5.64
C SER A 189 9.73 3.16 -6.49
N TYR A 190 10.62 4.05 -6.05
CA TYR A 190 11.03 5.23 -6.82
C TYR A 190 11.71 4.81 -8.12
N LEU A 191 12.76 3.98 -8.05
CA LEU A 191 13.47 3.47 -9.23
C LEU A 191 12.53 2.72 -10.19
N PHE A 192 11.60 1.91 -9.67
CA PHE A 192 10.56 1.26 -10.47
C PHE A 192 9.72 2.27 -11.25
N ASN A 193 9.27 3.34 -10.58
CA ASN A 193 8.51 4.40 -11.25
C ASN A 193 9.36 5.12 -12.31
N GLU A 194 10.61 5.45 -12.02
CA GLU A 194 11.51 6.11 -12.98
C GLU A 194 11.76 5.26 -14.23
N LEU A 195 12.09 3.97 -14.06
CA LEU A 195 12.29 3.05 -15.19
C LEU A 195 11.04 2.95 -16.08
N LEU A 196 9.85 2.91 -15.47
CA LEU A 196 8.60 2.91 -16.23
C LEU A 196 8.41 4.20 -17.02
N LYS A 197 8.74 5.36 -16.44
CA LYS A 197 8.67 6.63 -17.17
C LYS A 197 9.62 6.65 -18.36
N GLU A 198 10.88 6.22 -18.18
CA GLU A 198 11.84 6.14 -19.29
C GLU A 198 11.31 5.28 -20.44
N ARG A 199 10.69 4.13 -20.12
CA ARG A 199 10.14 3.22 -21.14
C ARG A 199 8.86 3.74 -21.80
N ILE A 200 8.01 4.47 -21.06
CA ILE A 200 6.72 4.98 -21.56
C ILE A 200 6.90 6.26 -22.37
N LYS A 201 7.97 7.02 -22.14
CA LYS A 201 8.23 8.30 -22.82
C LYS A 201 8.27 8.17 -24.35
N GLU A 202 8.70 7.02 -24.86
CA GLU A 202 8.77 6.70 -26.29
C GLU A 202 7.41 6.26 -26.90
N CYS A 203 6.38 6.09 -26.06
CA CYS A 203 5.04 5.68 -26.47
C CYS A 203 4.06 6.87 -26.52
N GLU A 204 2.89 6.68 -27.12
CA GLU A 204 1.79 7.62 -27.04
C GLU A 204 1.23 7.66 -25.59
N HIS A 205 1.44 8.78 -24.89
CA HIS A 205 1.14 8.90 -23.46
C HIS A 205 0.55 10.27 -23.08
N PHE A 206 0.07 10.36 -21.84
CA PHE A 206 -0.33 11.61 -21.20
C PHE A 206 0.21 11.69 -19.78
N GLU A 207 0.36 12.92 -19.29
CA GLU A 207 0.92 13.23 -17.98
C GLU A 207 -0.15 13.43 -16.92
N SER A 208 0.20 13.04 -15.68
CA SER A 208 -0.60 13.31 -14.49
C SER A 208 0.31 13.60 -13.30
N VAL A 209 0.14 14.78 -12.70
CA VAL A 209 1.00 15.27 -11.62
C VAL A 209 0.90 14.40 -10.37
N TYR A 210 2.02 14.18 -9.70
CA TYR A 210 2.13 13.58 -8.38
C TYR A 210 3.29 14.20 -7.58
N CYS A 211 3.49 13.77 -6.34
CA CYS A 211 4.42 14.46 -5.45
C CYS A 211 5.92 14.36 -5.81
N LEU A 212 6.32 13.53 -6.77
CA LEU A 212 7.70 13.44 -7.28
C LEU A 212 7.81 13.81 -8.77
N GLY A 213 6.89 14.65 -9.28
CA GLY A 213 6.83 15.07 -10.67
C GLY A 213 5.55 14.60 -11.35
N GLU A 214 5.68 13.78 -12.39
CA GLU A 214 4.54 13.30 -13.19
C GLU A 214 4.57 11.78 -13.36
N TYR A 215 3.39 11.17 -13.37
CA TYR A 215 3.19 9.84 -13.96
C TYR A 215 3.01 9.99 -15.48
N LEU A 216 3.51 9.03 -16.23
CA LEU A 216 3.22 8.88 -17.66
C LEU A 216 2.27 7.70 -17.86
N PHE A 217 1.07 7.95 -18.37
CA PHE A 217 0.07 6.92 -18.64
C PHE A 217 -0.08 6.70 -20.13
N LEU A 218 -0.15 5.44 -20.57
CA LEU A 218 -0.36 5.10 -21.98
C LEU A 218 -1.78 5.49 -22.43
N ASN A 219 -1.89 6.04 -23.64
CA ASN A 219 -3.19 6.29 -24.28
C ASN A 219 -3.88 4.99 -24.68
N LYS A 220 -3.11 3.96 -25.07
CA LYS A 220 -3.62 2.68 -25.54
C LYS A 220 -3.08 1.53 -24.70
N LYS A 221 -3.94 0.54 -24.44
CA LYS A 221 -3.56 -0.66 -23.70
C LYS A 221 -2.56 -1.48 -24.50
N ILE A 222 -1.49 -1.90 -23.82
CA ILE A 222 -0.57 -2.92 -24.32
C ILE A 222 -0.70 -4.18 -23.45
N LYS A 223 -0.12 -5.30 -23.91
CA LYS A 223 -0.11 -6.55 -23.15
C LYS A 223 0.62 -6.33 -21.82
N ASN A 224 0.02 -6.77 -20.71
CA ASN A 224 0.68 -6.73 -19.42
C ASN A 224 1.94 -7.62 -19.41
N PHE A 225 2.96 -7.16 -18.70
CA PHE A 225 4.20 -7.85 -18.40
C PHE A 225 4.65 -7.50 -16.99
N LYS A 226 5.59 -8.27 -16.46
CA LYS A 226 6.17 -8.04 -15.14
C LYS A 226 7.56 -7.45 -15.25
N LEU A 227 7.92 -6.65 -14.25
CA LEU A 227 9.29 -6.23 -14.02
C LEU A 227 9.71 -6.63 -12.60
N PRO A 228 10.95 -7.10 -12.40
CA PRO A 228 11.52 -7.27 -11.08
C PRO A 228 11.65 -5.90 -10.39
N LEU A 229 11.47 -5.85 -9.07
CA LEU A 229 11.85 -4.69 -8.29
C LEU A 229 13.39 -4.60 -8.17
N PRO A 230 13.97 -3.40 -8.07
CA PRO A 230 15.42 -3.24 -7.95
C PRO A 230 16.00 -4.02 -6.78
N ASN A 231 17.07 -4.78 -7.03
CA ASN A 231 17.78 -5.58 -6.03
C ASN A 231 19.21 -5.87 -6.52
N PHE A 232 20.02 -6.55 -5.72
CA PHE A 232 21.44 -6.81 -6.03
C PHE A 232 21.66 -7.71 -7.26
N ASP A 233 20.65 -8.48 -7.65
CA ASP A 233 20.65 -9.42 -8.77
C ASP A 233 19.86 -8.90 -9.99
N VAL A 234 19.53 -7.59 -10.04
CA VAL A 234 18.68 -7.00 -11.08
C VAL A 234 19.39 -5.86 -11.82
N GLU A 235 19.73 -6.10 -13.08
CA GLU A 235 20.56 -5.19 -13.92
C GLU A 235 19.78 -4.06 -14.61
N ILE A 236 18.47 -4.21 -14.80
CA ILE A 236 17.67 -3.25 -15.59
C ILE A 236 17.59 -1.85 -14.96
N TYR A 237 18.08 -1.67 -13.73
CA TYR A 237 18.12 -0.41 -12.99
C TYR A 237 19.53 0.19 -12.89
N ASP A 238 20.56 -0.44 -13.47
CA ASP A 238 21.96 -0.06 -13.27
C ASP A 238 22.21 1.40 -13.68
N SER A 239 21.72 1.84 -14.84
CA SER A 239 21.86 3.24 -15.28
C SER A 239 21.20 4.25 -14.34
N LEU A 240 20.06 3.89 -13.72
CA LEU A 240 19.38 4.77 -12.75
C LEU A 240 20.15 4.81 -11.42
N LEU A 241 20.71 3.68 -10.99
CA LEU A 241 21.55 3.59 -9.79
C LEU A 241 22.85 4.39 -9.96
N GLU A 242 23.49 4.28 -11.13
CA GLU A 242 24.71 5.01 -11.47
C GLU A 242 24.48 6.53 -11.43
N GLY A 243 23.34 7.01 -11.95
CA GLY A 243 22.93 8.42 -11.84
C GLY A 243 22.81 8.90 -10.40
N ASP A 244 22.58 7.98 -9.46
CA ASP A 244 22.52 8.25 -8.03
C ASP A 244 23.86 8.01 -7.30
N GLY A 245 24.91 7.58 -8.00
CA GLY A 245 26.20 7.20 -7.44
C GLY A 245 26.15 5.90 -6.64
N LEU A 246 25.32 4.94 -7.08
CA LEU A 246 25.12 3.63 -6.48
C LEU A 246 25.36 2.53 -7.51
N THR A 247 25.59 1.31 -7.03
CA THR A 247 25.54 0.08 -7.84
C THR A 247 24.56 -0.90 -7.20
N LYS A 248 24.15 -1.94 -7.92
CA LYS A 248 23.23 -2.97 -7.41
C LYS A 248 23.76 -3.68 -6.15
N GLU A 249 25.08 -3.80 -5.98
CA GLU A 249 25.70 -4.38 -4.79
C GLU A 249 25.40 -3.59 -3.51
N ALA A 250 25.01 -2.31 -3.61
CA ALA A 250 24.62 -1.50 -2.46
C ALA A 250 23.41 -2.07 -1.69
N PHE A 251 22.57 -2.87 -2.36
CA PHE A 251 21.44 -3.59 -1.76
C PHE A 251 21.88 -4.75 -0.84
N ILE A 252 23.16 -5.12 -0.83
CA ILE A 252 23.72 -6.13 0.08
C ILE A 252 24.15 -5.46 1.39
N PHE A 253 23.33 -5.62 2.44
CA PHE A 253 23.56 -5.04 3.77
C PHE A 253 24.29 -6.01 4.70
N ARG A 254 25.61 -5.88 4.84
CA ARG A 254 26.39 -6.70 5.78
C ARG A 254 26.07 -6.36 7.24
N GLU A 255 25.80 -5.08 7.50
CA GLU A 255 25.54 -4.56 8.82
C GLU A 255 24.10 -4.85 9.29
N MET A 256 23.18 -5.04 8.34
CA MET A 256 21.76 -5.34 8.56
C MET A 256 21.25 -6.38 7.55
N PRO A 257 21.69 -7.65 7.63
CA PRO A 257 21.34 -8.69 6.66
C PRO A 257 19.84 -8.90 6.46
N GLU A 258 19.02 -8.59 7.46
CA GLU A 258 17.56 -8.70 7.44
C GLU A 258 16.87 -7.73 6.46
N LEU A 259 17.60 -6.71 5.98
CA LEU A 259 17.13 -5.82 4.92
C LEU A 259 17.16 -6.50 3.55
N VAL A 260 18.08 -7.45 3.34
CA VAL A 260 18.14 -8.23 2.10
C VAL A 260 16.86 -9.06 1.97
N SER A 261 16.29 -9.08 0.77
CA SER A 261 15.12 -9.87 0.44
C SER A 261 15.25 -10.43 -0.96
N ASP A 262 14.49 -11.50 -1.22
CA ASP A 262 14.37 -12.04 -2.56
C ASP A 262 13.78 -11.00 -3.52
N THR A 263 14.15 -11.15 -4.78
CA THR A 263 13.62 -10.32 -5.87
C THR A 263 12.16 -10.66 -6.11
N VAL A 264 11.33 -9.62 -6.11
CA VAL A 264 9.88 -9.74 -6.32
C VAL A 264 9.54 -9.08 -7.63
N GLU A 265 8.73 -9.77 -8.44
CA GLU A 265 8.18 -9.22 -9.66
C GLU A 265 6.87 -8.47 -9.43
N ARG A 266 6.63 -7.46 -10.25
CA ARG A 266 5.45 -6.61 -10.22
C ARG A 266 4.85 -6.46 -11.61
N ASP A 267 3.53 -6.65 -11.71
CA ASP A 267 2.77 -6.35 -12.92
C ASP A 267 2.84 -4.85 -13.24
N VAL A 268 3.19 -4.52 -14.48
CA VAL A 268 3.31 -3.14 -14.96
C VAL A 268 1.94 -2.56 -15.33
N ILE A 269 1.03 -3.40 -15.83
CA ILE A 269 -0.32 -2.98 -16.24
C ILE A 269 -1.33 -3.77 -15.44
N ILE A 270 -2.30 -3.05 -14.87
CA ILE A 270 -3.41 -3.66 -14.14
C ILE A 270 -4.68 -3.42 -14.91
N ASP A 271 -5.39 -4.52 -15.17
CA ASP A 271 -6.75 -4.50 -15.68
C ASP A 271 -7.72 -4.25 -14.53
N ILE A 272 -8.60 -3.28 -14.74
CA ILE A 272 -9.61 -2.88 -13.77
C ILE A 272 -10.81 -3.80 -13.91
N LYS A 273 -11.15 -4.49 -12.82
CA LYS A 273 -12.35 -5.33 -12.78
C LYS A 273 -13.52 -4.55 -12.21
N ASP A 274 -14.72 -4.86 -12.70
CA ASP A 274 -15.99 -4.31 -12.21
C ASP A 274 -16.08 -2.77 -12.27
N LEU A 275 -15.44 -2.12 -13.24
CA LEU A 275 -15.42 -0.67 -13.37
C LEU A 275 -16.81 -0.09 -13.71
N LYS A 276 -17.35 0.69 -12.79
CA LYS A 276 -18.53 1.55 -12.97
C LYS A 276 -18.17 2.98 -12.59
N ILE A 277 -18.56 3.93 -13.44
CA ILE A 277 -18.41 5.36 -13.19
C ILE A 277 -19.78 5.98 -13.42
N GLU A 278 -20.36 6.54 -12.38
CA GLU A 278 -21.65 7.22 -12.41
C GLU A 278 -21.41 8.72 -12.18
N SER A 279 -21.89 9.55 -13.11
CA SER A 279 -21.79 11.00 -12.98
C SER A 279 -23.02 11.57 -12.27
N SER A 280 -22.80 12.42 -11.28
CA SER A 280 -23.79 13.29 -10.67
C SER A 280 -23.48 14.75 -11.03
N LYS A 281 -24.31 15.68 -10.56
CA LYS A 281 -24.15 17.13 -10.84
C LYS A 281 -22.78 17.65 -10.37
N ASP A 282 -22.33 17.20 -9.21
CA ASP A 282 -21.17 17.77 -8.51
C ASP A 282 -20.01 16.78 -8.30
N TYR A 283 -20.18 15.51 -8.66
CA TYR A 283 -19.19 14.45 -8.41
C TYR A 283 -19.33 13.25 -9.35
N TYR A 284 -18.31 12.40 -9.37
CA TYR A 284 -18.33 11.07 -9.97
C TYR A 284 -18.23 9.99 -8.89
N LEU A 285 -19.10 8.99 -8.95
CA LEU A 285 -19.01 7.78 -8.13
C LEU A 285 -18.30 6.69 -8.92
N CYS A 286 -17.11 6.30 -8.46
CA CYS A 286 -16.29 5.28 -9.10
C CYS A 286 -16.32 3.99 -8.27
N LYS A 287 -16.78 2.89 -8.86
CA LYS A 287 -16.74 1.55 -8.25
C LYS A 287 -15.84 0.65 -9.08
N PHE A 288 -14.90 -0.04 -8.45
CA PHE A 288 -13.97 -0.93 -9.15
C PHE A 288 -13.22 -1.85 -8.18
N TYR A 289 -12.60 -2.90 -8.70
CA TYR A 289 -11.70 -3.78 -7.96
C TYR A 289 -10.25 -3.59 -8.44
N LEU A 290 -9.31 -3.57 -7.48
CA LEU A 290 -7.88 -3.65 -7.77
C LEU A 290 -7.22 -4.81 -7.01
N PRO A 291 -6.26 -5.53 -7.64
CA PRO A 291 -5.47 -6.53 -6.96
C PRO A 291 -4.53 -5.89 -5.93
N LYS A 292 -4.03 -6.68 -4.98
CA LYS A 292 -3.07 -6.23 -3.97
C LYS A 292 -1.83 -5.62 -4.60
N GLY A 293 -1.22 -4.67 -3.89
CA GLY A 293 -0.06 -3.93 -4.39
C GLY A 293 -0.37 -2.86 -5.43
N SER A 294 -1.64 -2.67 -5.81
CA SER A 294 -2.09 -1.60 -6.71
C SER A 294 -2.70 -0.43 -5.92
N TYR A 295 -2.70 0.76 -6.51
CA TYR A 295 -3.11 2.00 -5.83
C TYR A 295 -4.31 2.65 -6.52
N ALA A 296 -5.44 2.75 -5.81
CA ALA A 296 -6.65 3.41 -6.32
C ALA A 296 -6.38 4.88 -6.70
N THR A 297 -5.54 5.58 -5.96
CA THR A 297 -5.17 6.98 -6.26
C THR A 297 -4.43 7.12 -7.58
N VAL A 298 -3.59 6.14 -7.96
CA VAL A 298 -2.89 6.13 -9.25
C VAL A 298 -3.87 5.86 -10.38
N PHE A 299 -4.78 4.89 -10.20
CA PHE A 299 -5.83 4.64 -11.18
C PHE A 299 -6.72 5.87 -11.41
N LEU A 300 -7.18 6.54 -10.35
CA LEU A 300 -7.98 7.76 -10.48
C LEU A 300 -7.22 8.88 -11.18
N LYS A 301 -5.91 9.03 -10.93
CA LYS A 301 -5.05 9.98 -11.67
C LYS A 301 -4.90 9.66 -13.15
N SER A 302 -5.16 8.42 -13.58
CA SER A 302 -5.20 8.04 -14.99
C SER A 302 -6.55 8.35 -15.66
N LEU A 303 -7.62 8.56 -14.88
CA LEU A 303 -8.96 8.85 -15.37
C LEU A 303 -9.33 10.32 -15.32
N PHE A 304 -8.87 11.06 -14.30
CA PHE A 304 -9.35 12.42 -14.00
C PHE A 304 -8.27 13.50 -14.17
N VAL A 305 -8.70 14.74 -14.45
CA VAL A 305 -7.96 16.02 -14.34
C VAL A 305 -8.43 16.84 -13.15
#